data_AF-A0A8T7IT20-F1
#
_entry.id   AF-A0A8T7IT20-F1
#
_cell.length_a   1.000
_cell.length_b   1.000
_cell.length_c   1.000
_cell.angle_alpha   90.00
_cell.angle_beta   90.00
_cell.angle_gamma   90.00
#
_symmetry.space_group_name_H-M   'P 1'
#
loop_
_entity.id
_entity.type
_entity.pdbx_description
1 polymer ?
#
loop_
_entity_poly.entity_id
_entity_poly.type
_entity_poly.pdbx_seq_one_letter_code
_entity_poly.pdbx_strand_id
1 'polypeptide(L)'
;LSVSFIYRTQTSQQLVVSYQDRVATEQVAKNVIEYVLSDVDNLVFGTFDPSTLPTVLTSGYNITISTPECVHAQAASGYSLTQSIVPETLYWQVEVTVSDTITGAQSSYNQLVKFNYTAGSCD
;
A
#
# COMPACT_ATOMS: atom_id res chain seq x y z
N LEU A 1 -2.61 17.63 -8.41
CA LEU A 1 -2.14 16.42 -7.70
C LEU A 1 -2.37 15.25 -8.63
N SER A 2 -1.33 14.51 -9.01
CA SER A 2 -1.41 13.32 -9.86
C SER A 2 -0.86 12.14 -9.05
N VAL A 3 -1.62 11.04 -9.00
CA VAL A 3 -1.25 9.83 -8.28
C VAL A 3 -1.02 8.71 -9.29
N SER A 4 0.10 8.02 -9.20
CA SER A 4 0.43 6.87 -10.06
C SER A 4 0.84 5.69 -9.19
N PHE A 5 0.30 4.51 -9.49
CA PHE A 5 0.47 3.30 -8.69
C PHE A 5 1.31 2.26 -9.46
N ILE A 6 2.32 1.68 -8.79
CA ILE A 6 3.11 0.56 -9.30
C ILE A 6 2.85 -0.66 -8.41
N TYR A 7 2.37 -1.76 -9.00
CA TYR A 7 1.96 -2.98 -8.30
C TYR A 7 3.06 -4.06 -8.40
N ARG A 8 3.48 -4.65 -7.27
CA ARG A 8 4.39 -5.82 -7.23
C ARG A 8 3.88 -6.87 -6.23
N THR A 9 3.72 -8.10 -6.69
CA THR A 9 3.20 -9.22 -5.89
C THR A 9 4.24 -10.31 -5.73
N GLN A 10 4.43 -10.83 -4.50
CA GLN A 10 5.29 -11.99 -4.22
C GLN A 10 4.47 -13.04 -3.46
N THR A 11 4.36 -14.25 -4.01
CA THR A 11 3.51 -15.34 -3.47
C THR A 11 4.29 -16.66 -3.47
N SER A 12 4.15 -17.49 -2.43
CA SER A 12 4.84 -18.79 -2.31
C SER A 12 3.90 -19.89 -1.82
N GLN A 13 3.33 -20.73 -2.70
CA GLN A 13 2.48 -21.90 -2.32
C GLN A 13 2.49 -23.06 -3.35
N GLN A 14 2.24 -24.30 -2.88
CA GLN A 14 2.23 -25.56 -3.65
C GLN A 14 0.79 -26.07 -3.97
N LEU A 15 0.61 -26.62 -5.20
CA LEU A 15 -0.51 -27.46 -5.70
C LEU A 15 -1.89 -26.81 -6.02
N VAL A 16 -2.53 -27.23 -7.12
CA VAL A 16 -3.70 -26.63 -7.83
C VAL A 16 -4.91 -26.20 -6.97
N VAL A 17 -5.15 -26.81 -5.80
CA VAL A 17 -6.20 -26.36 -4.86
C VAL A 17 -5.88 -24.97 -4.29
N SER A 18 -4.59 -24.71 -4.06
CA SER A 18 -4.06 -23.39 -3.70
C SER A 18 -4.24 -22.34 -4.79
N TYR A 19 -4.64 -22.68 -6.03
CA TYR A 19 -4.85 -21.66 -7.07
C TYR A 19 -6.08 -20.80 -6.79
N GLN A 20 -7.19 -21.40 -6.36
CA GLN A 20 -8.41 -20.64 -6.04
C GLN A 20 -8.21 -19.82 -4.77
N ASP A 21 -7.61 -20.42 -3.74
CA ASP A 21 -7.26 -19.75 -2.49
C ASP A 21 -6.23 -18.63 -2.71
N ARG A 22 -5.30 -18.82 -3.65
CA ARG A 22 -4.37 -17.78 -4.10
C ARG A 22 -5.09 -16.61 -4.74
N VAL A 23 -5.99 -16.86 -5.70
CA VAL A 23 -6.70 -15.76 -6.37
C VAL A 23 -7.57 -15.00 -5.35
N ALA A 24 -8.19 -15.70 -4.40
CA ALA A 24 -8.97 -15.09 -3.33
C ALA A 24 -8.10 -14.23 -2.39
N THR A 25 -7.01 -14.78 -1.86
CA THR A 25 -6.07 -14.03 -1.00
C THR A 25 -5.42 -12.86 -1.72
N GLU A 26 -5.06 -13.02 -3.00
CA GLU A 26 -4.54 -11.94 -3.83
C GLU A 26 -5.57 -10.82 -4.06
N GLN A 27 -6.84 -11.17 -4.28
CA GLN A 27 -7.90 -10.19 -4.46
C GLN A 27 -8.20 -9.44 -3.15
N VAL A 28 -8.20 -10.14 -2.01
CA VAL A 28 -8.36 -9.51 -0.69
C VAL A 28 -7.19 -8.56 -0.41
N ALA A 29 -5.95 -8.98 -0.64
CA ALA A 29 -4.78 -8.13 -0.46
C ALA A 29 -4.84 -6.86 -1.32
N LYS A 30 -5.30 -6.97 -2.58
CA LYS A 30 -5.54 -5.83 -3.47
C LYS A 30 -6.61 -4.88 -2.95
N ASN A 31 -7.76 -5.41 -2.53
CA ASN A 31 -8.84 -4.57 -2.02
C ASN A 31 -8.43 -3.84 -0.73
N VAL A 32 -7.69 -4.53 0.15
CA VAL A 32 -7.17 -3.96 1.40
C VAL A 32 -6.15 -2.86 1.11
N ILE A 33 -5.18 -3.10 0.23
CA ILE A 33 -4.17 -2.08 -0.07
C ILE A 33 -4.81 -0.88 -0.77
N GLU A 34 -5.77 -1.08 -1.68
CA GLU A 34 -6.53 0.03 -2.28
C GLU A 34 -7.32 0.84 -1.24
N TYR A 35 -7.90 0.18 -0.24
CA TYR A 35 -8.56 0.86 0.88
C TYR A 35 -7.56 1.71 1.69
N VAL A 36 -6.41 1.15 2.04
CA VAL A 36 -5.35 1.87 2.78
C VAL A 36 -4.89 3.09 1.97
N LEU A 37 -4.69 2.93 0.66
CA LEU A 37 -4.24 3.98 -0.26
C LEU A 37 -5.32 4.99 -0.64
N SER A 38 -6.59 4.72 -0.33
CA SER A 38 -7.70 5.65 -0.60
C SER A 38 -7.61 6.92 0.25
N ASP A 39 -6.88 6.84 1.37
CA ASP A 39 -6.61 7.96 2.24
C ASP A 39 -5.11 8.30 2.23
N VAL A 40 -4.78 9.52 1.83
CA VAL A 40 -3.40 9.99 1.76
C VAL A 40 -2.81 10.23 3.15
N ASP A 41 -3.64 10.46 4.16
CA ASP A 41 -3.18 10.70 5.53
C ASP A 41 -2.56 9.44 6.13
N ASN A 42 -3.06 8.26 5.74
CA ASN A 42 -2.43 6.99 6.10
C ASN A 42 -0.99 6.90 5.59
N LEU A 43 -0.73 7.45 4.39
CA LEU A 43 0.59 7.43 3.77
C LEU A 43 1.53 8.46 4.40
N VAL A 44 1.05 9.67 4.65
CA VAL A 44 1.90 10.78 5.10
C VAL A 44 2.16 10.74 6.60
N PHE A 45 1.18 10.33 7.41
CA PHE A 45 1.28 10.38 8.87
C PHE A 45 1.47 8.99 9.51
N GLY A 46 1.41 7.91 8.73
CA GLY A 46 1.61 6.54 9.21
C GLY A 46 0.55 6.08 10.22
N THR A 47 -0.61 6.75 10.29
CA THR A 47 -1.64 6.57 11.32
C THR A 47 -2.66 5.48 11.01
N PHE A 48 -2.33 4.53 10.13
CA PHE A 48 -3.31 3.53 9.71
C PHE A 48 -3.71 2.62 10.88
N ASP A 49 -5.01 2.62 11.23
CA ASP A 49 -5.59 1.71 12.21
C ASP A 49 -6.29 0.53 11.50
N PRO A 50 -5.77 -0.71 11.61
CA PRO A 50 -6.39 -1.89 11.02
C PRO A 50 -7.83 -2.16 11.49
N SER A 51 -8.25 -1.62 12.63
CA SER A 51 -9.61 -1.77 13.15
C SER A 51 -10.66 -1.06 12.29
N THR A 52 -10.23 -0.11 11.45
CA THR A 52 -11.10 0.64 10.53
C THR A 52 -11.42 -0.14 9.25
N LEU A 53 -10.75 -1.27 9.01
CA LEU A 53 -11.00 -2.08 7.82
C LEU A 53 -12.43 -2.63 7.82
N PRO A 54 -13.17 -2.49 6.70
CA PRO A 54 -14.46 -3.12 6.54
C PRO A 54 -14.38 -4.63 6.78
N THR A 55 -15.27 -5.18 7.61
CA THR A 55 -15.31 -6.61 7.92
C THR A 55 -15.52 -7.50 6.69
N VAL A 56 -16.12 -6.97 5.62
CA VAL A 56 -16.23 -7.65 4.33
C VAL A 56 -14.88 -7.92 3.67
N LEU A 57 -13.86 -7.11 3.97
CA LEU A 57 -12.49 -7.29 3.47
C LEU A 57 -11.65 -8.20 4.36
N THR A 58 -12.00 -8.32 5.64
CA THR A 58 -11.19 -9.03 6.64
C THR A 58 -11.77 -10.38 7.06
N SER A 59 -13.03 -10.67 6.74
CA SER A 59 -13.70 -11.91 7.14
C SER A 59 -12.97 -13.15 6.59
N GLY A 60 -12.48 -14.00 7.50
CA GLY A 60 -11.76 -15.22 7.16
C GLY A 60 -10.25 -15.05 6.98
N TYR A 61 -9.74 -13.81 7.07
CA TYR A 61 -8.33 -13.50 6.82
C TYR A 61 -7.72 -12.68 7.97
N ASN A 62 -6.49 -13.02 8.34
CA ASN A 62 -5.63 -12.16 9.15
C ASN A 62 -4.88 -11.21 8.21
N ILE A 63 -4.99 -9.91 8.47
CA ILE A 63 -4.38 -8.87 7.64
C ILE A 63 -3.36 -8.13 8.49
N THR A 64 -2.14 -8.02 7.96
CA THR A 64 -1.06 -7.21 8.53
C THR A 64 -0.68 -6.16 7.50
N ILE A 65 -0.65 -4.90 7.90
CA ILE A 65 -0.29 -3.78 7.03
C ILE A 65 0.95 -3.15 7.63
N SER A 66 2.01 -3.01 6.83
CA SER A 66 3.22 -2.33 7.26
C SER A 66 2.91 -0.83 7.42
N THR A 67 3.61 -0.18 8.34
CA THR A 67 3.66 1.28 8.32
C THR A 67 4.17 1.72 6.94
N PRO A 68 3.47 2.64 6.26
CA PRO A 68 3.99 3.21 5.02
C PRO A 68 5.38 3.80 5.25
N GLU A 69 6.28 3.63 4.27
CA GLU A 69 7.63 4.19 4.33
C GLU A 69 7.90 5.04 3.08
N CYS A 70 8.47 6.22 3.29
CA CYS A 70 8.91 7.04 2.17
C CYS A 70 10.25 6.52 1.64
N VAL A 71 10.24 5.96 0.43
CA VAL A 71 11.44 5.36 -0.16
C VAL A 71 12.23 6.34 -1.03
N HIS A 72 11.59 7.39 -1.52
CA HIS A 72 12.24 8.41 -2.34
C HIS A 72 11.45 9.72 -2.38
N ALA A 73 12.14 10.84 -2.44
CA ALA A 73 11.58 12.17 -2.70
C ALA A 73 12.43 12.90 -3.74
N GLN A 74 11.79 13.64 -4.63
CA GLN A 74 12.45 14.53 -5.58
C GLN A 74 11.64 15.80 -5.80
N ALA A 75 12.29 16.92 -6.11
CA ALA A 75 11.59 18.15 -6.47
C ALA A 75 10.67 17.92 -7.68
N ALA A 76 9.41 18.38 -7.58
CA ALA A 76 8.46 18.22 -8.66
C ALA A 76 8.91 19.00 -9.92
N SER A 77 8.92 18.33 -11.08
CA SER A 77 9.27 18.96 -12.35
C SER A 77 8.30 20.08 -12.72
N GLY A 78 8.81 21.22 -13.19
CA GLY A 78 8.00 22.37 -13.62
C GLY A 78 7.90 23.50 -12.60
N TYR A 79 8.53 23.36 -11.43
CA TYR A 79 8.63 24.41 -10.42
C TYR A 79 10.06 24.97 -10.38
N SER A 80 10.20 26.30 -10.32
CA SER A 80 11.49 26.96 -10.16
C SER A 80 11.85 27.06 -8.67
N LEU A 81 13.12 26.82 -8.33
CA LEU A 81 13.70 26.88 -6.97
C LEU A 81 13.59 28.25 -6.28
N THR A 82 12.93 29.22 -6.89
CA THR A 82 12.72 30.59 -6.39
C THR A 82 11.55 30.73 -5.42
N GLN A 83 10.78 29.67 -5.15
CA GLN A 83 9.69 29.69 -4.16
C GLN A 83 10.05 28.85 -2.93
N SER A 84 9.71 29.35 -1.74
CA SER A 84 10.10 28.75 -0.44
C SER A 84 9.39 27.43 -0.11
N ILE A 85 8.39 27.00 -0.90
CA ILE A 85 7.62 25.76 -0.72
C ILE A 85 7.49 25.12 -2.10
N VAL A 86 8.54 24.47 -2.58
CA VAL A 86 8.48 23.70 -3.83
C VAL A 86 7.85 22.34 -3.53
N PRO A 87 6.77 21.92 -4.23
CA PRO A 87 6.22 20.59 -4.04
C PRO A 87 7.24 19.50 -4.39
N GLU A 88 7.22 18.39 -3.66
CA GLU A 88 8.04 17.22 -3.93
C GLU A 88 7.18 16.10 -4.50
N THR A 89 7.71 15.39 -5.48
CA THR A 89 7.22 14.08 -5.88
C THR A 89 7.76 13.06 -4.91
N LEU A 90 6.86 12.47 -4.12
CA LEU A 90 7.14 11.44 -3.13
C LEU A 90 6.82 10.06 -3.69
N TYR A 91 7.59 9.08 -3.23
CA TYR A 91 7.40 7.67 -3.49
C TYR A 91 7.27 6.97 -2.15
N TRP A 92 6.07 6.46 -1.87
CA TRP A 92 5.76 5.73 -0.66
C TRP A 92 5.57 4.26 -0.96
N GLN A 93 6.08 3.40 -0.09
CA GLN A 93 5.91 1.97 -0.15
C GLN A 93 5.00 1.51 0.98
N VAL A 94 4.04 0.66 0.65
CA VAL A 94 3.17 -0.02 1.61
C VAL A 94 3.18 -1.50 1.32
N GLU A 95 3.31 -2.31 2.35
CA GLU A 95 3.19 -3.75 2.27
C GLU A 95 1.96 -4.24 3.04
N VAL A 96 1.20 -5.13 2.42
CA VAL A 96 0.05 -5.79 3.02
C VAL A 96 0.25 -7.29 2.93
N THR A 97 0.24 -7.95 4.07
CA THR A 97 0.26 -9.41 4.17
C THR A 97 -1.11 -9.91 4.58
N VAL A 98 -1.65 -10.85 3.82
CA VAL A 98 -2.93 -11.50 4.09
C VAL A 98 -2.66 -12.98 4.34
N SER A 99 -3.22 -13.50 5.42
CA SER A 99 -3.19 -14.92 5.77
C SER A 99 -4.61 -15.44 5.91
N ASP A 100 -4.94 -16.51 5.22
CA ASP A 100 -6.20 -17.24 5.41
C ASP A 100 -6.19 -17.94 6.79
N THR A 101 -7.26 -17.77 7.56
CA THR A 101 -7.40 -18.33 8.91
C THR A 101 -7.75 -19.82 8.93
N ILE A 102 -8.25 -20.37 7.82
CA ILE A 102 -8.66 -21.78 7.67
C ILE A 102 -7.52 -22.60 7.08
N THR A 103 -6.92 -22.12 5.98
CA THR A 103 -5.90 -22.87 5.23
C THR A 103 -4.46 -22.53 5.64
N GLY A 104 -4.24 -21.39 6.30
CA GLY A 104 -2.91 -20.87 6.61
C GLY A 104 -2.15 -20.34 5.38
N ALA A 105 -2.82 -20.25 4.22
CA ALA A 105 -2.28 -19.66 3.00
C ALA A 105 -1.91 -18.19 3.22
N GLN A 106 -0.70 -17.79 2.85
CA GLN A 106 -0.23 -16.40 2.94
C GLN A 106 0.09 -15.79 1.58
N SER A 107 -0.22 -14.51 1.43
CA SER A 107 0.13 -13.69 0.27
C SER A 107 0.54 -12.28 0.74
N SER A 108 1.65 -11.78 0.20
CA SER A 108 2.14 -10.42 0.44
C SER A 108 2.01 -9.57 -0.81
N TYR A 109 1.50 -8.34 -0.65
CA TYR A 109 1.39 -7.33 -1.67
C TYR A 109 2.21 -6.12 -1.29
N ASN A 110 3.09 -5.70 -2.18
CA ASN A 110 3.89 -4.51 -2.02
C ASN A 110 3.51 -3.50 -3.10
N GLN A 111 3.09 -2.32 -2.69
CA GLN A 111 2.67 -1.28 -3.62
C GLN A 111 3.45 -0.01 -3.38
N LEU A 112 3.90 0.56 -4.50
CA LEU A 112 4.61 1.81 -4.53
C LEU A 112 3.69 2.89 -5.10
N VAL A 113 3.50 3.96 -4.33
CA VAL A 113 2.60 5.06 -4.66
C VAL A 113 3.43 6.30 -4.90
N LYS A 114 3.22 6.90 -6.07
CA LYS A 114 3.82 8.18 -6.45
C LYS A 114 2.75 9.27 -6.35
N PHE A 115 3.01 10.30 -5.55
CA PHE A 115 2.16 11.49 -5.48
C PHE A 115 2.99 12.75 -5.23
N ASN A 116 2.41 13.92 -5.56
CA ASN A 116 3.04 15.20 -5.24
C ASN A 116 2.52 15.70 -3.90
N TYR A 117 3.39 16.15 -3.01
CA TYR A 117 3.03 16.67 -1.70
C TYR A 117 3.96 17.82 -1.28
N THR A 118 3.73 18.41 -0.12
CA THR A 118 4.61 19.46 0.42
C THR A 118 6.01 18.91 0.68
N ALA A 119 7.02 19.76 0.53
CA ALA A 119 8.40 19.38 0.82
C ALA A 119 8.59 18.97 2.28
N GLY A 120 9.52 18.05 2.53
CA GLY A 120 9.90 17.61 3.88
C GLY A 120 8.95 16.60 4.52
N SER A 121 8.08 15.96 3.73
CA SER A 121 7.21 14.87 4.20
C SER A 121 7.86 13.49 4.08
N CYS A 122 9.12 13.42 3.67
CA CYS A 122 9.92 12.20 3.55
C CYS A 122 11.13 12.19 4.51
N ASP A 123 11.17 13.14 5.46
CA ASP A 123 12.29 13.38 6.39
C ASP A 123 12.15 12.63 7.73
#